data_AF-A0A6L5Q568-F1
#
_entry.id   AF-A0A6L5Q568-F1
#
_cell.length_a   1.000
_cell.length_b   1.000
_cell.length_c   1.000
_cell.angle_alpha   90.00
_cell.angle_beta   90.00
_cell.angle_gamma   90.00
#
_symmetry.space_group_name_H-M   'P 1'
#
loop_
_entity.id
_entity.type
_entity.pdbx_description
1 polymer ?
#
loop_
_entity_poly.entity_id
_entity_poly.type
_entity_poly.pdbx_seq_one_letter_code
_entity_poly.pdbx_strand_id
1 'polypeptide(L)'
;MPDYKHTYITTANDGEFNINTDFGIDFSEIKHNEIENSSDRIVRESIYPNGFAIKFEQTADKIVCHTNKELIKGSDGSYSVKLD
;
A
#
# COMPACT_ATOMS: atom_id res chain seq x y z
N MET A 1 7.78 14.10 3.56
CA MET A 1 7.65 12.66 3.22
C MET A 1 6.63 12.05 4.15
N PRO A 2 5.81 11.07 3.70
CA PRO A 2 4.85 10.39 4.56
C PRO A 2 5.55 9.73 5.75
N ASP A 3 4.93 9.80 6.93
CA ASP A 3 5.36 9.09 8.13
C ASP A 3 4.68 7.71 8.18
N TYR A 4 5.40 6.67 7.74
CA TYR A 4 4.89 5.29 7.69
C TYR A 4 4.91 4.66 9.08
N LYS A 5 3.72 4.39 9.64
CA LYS A 5 3.55 3.90 11.03
C LYS A 5 3.25 2.41 11.11
N HIS A 6 2.74 1.83 10.02
CA HIS A 6 2.30 0.45 9.98
C HIS A 6 3.03 -0.30 8.86
N THR A 7 3.34 -1.57 9.11
CA THR A 7 4.02 -2.45 8.15
C THR A 7 3.35 -3.81 8.14
N TYR A 8 3.06 -4.30 6.94
CA TYR A 8 2.41 -5.58 6.67
C TYR A 8 3.26 -6.36 5.66
N ILE A 9 3.27 -7.69 5.77
CA ILE A 9 4.07 -8.56 4.90
C ILE A 9 3.15 -9.66 4.36
N THR A 10 3.24 -9.90 3.05
CA THR A 10 2.67 -11.08 2.39
C THR A 10 3.77 -11.80 1.61
N THR A 11 3.74 -13.13 1.59
CA THR A 11 4.64 -13.95 0.77
C THR A 11 3.91 -14.45 -0.48
N ALA A 12 4.64 -14.99 -1.44
CA ALA A 12 4.06 -15.55 -2.67
C ALA A 12 2.95 -16.60 -2.41
N ASN A 13 2.94 -17.25 -1.24
CA ASN A 13 1.94 -18.25 -0.88
C ASN A 13 0.71 -17.67 -0.15
N ASP A 14 0.81 -16.43 0.36
CA ASP A 14 -0.20 -15.81 1.23
C ASP A 14 -1.19 -14.91 0.45
N GLY A 15 -0.93 -14.69 -0.85
CA GLY A 15 -1.77 -13.91 -1.76
C GLY A 15 -1.38 -12.43 -1.87
N GLU A 16 -2.26 -11.65 -2.49
CA GLU A 16 -2.05 -10.23 -2.80
C GLU A 16 -2.65 -9.30 -1.73
N PHE A 17 -2.13 -8.07 -1.62
CA PHE A 17 -2.75 -7.02 -0.83
C PHE A 17 -3.96 -6.44 -1.56
N ASN A 18 -5.15 -6.95 -1.28
CA ASN A 18 -6.39 -6.34 -1.74
C ASN A 18 -6.83 -5.23 -0.77
N ILE A 19 -6.40 -4.00 -1.03
CA ILE A 19 -6.71 -2.83 -0.19
C ILE A 19 -7.81 -2.02 -0.88
N ASN A 20 -8.94 -1.86 -0.20
CA ASN A 20 -10.02 -1.01 -0.68
C ASN A 20 -9.59 0.46 -0.55
N THR A 21 -9.37 1.09 -1.70
CA THR A 21 -9.03 2.52 -1.81
C THR A 21 -10.12 3.32 -2.52
N ASP A 22 -11.37 2.83 -2.53
CA ASP A 22 -12.52 3.61 -2.99
C ASP A 22 -12.86 4.68 -1.95
N PHE A 23 -12.09 5.76 -1.98
CA PHE A 23 -12.28 6.90 -1.09
C PHE A 23 -13.19 7.97 -1.70
N GLY A 24 -13.86 7.68 -2.83
CA GLY A 24 -14.63 8.68 -3.58
C GLY A 24 -13.76 9.86 -4.07
N ILE A 25 -12.48 9.62 -4.34
CA ILE A 25 -11.52 10.62 -4.80
C ILE A 25 -11.35 10.57 -6.32
N ASP A 26 -10.86 11.67 -6.90
CA ASP A 26 -10.36 11.65 -8.27
C ASP A 26 -9.01 10.93 -8.32
N PHE A 27 -8.93 9.84 -9.10
CA PHE A 27 -7.70 9.06 -9.25
C PHE A 27 -6.55 9.86 -9.88
N SER A 28 -6.85 10.92 -10.64
CA SER A 28 -5.82 11.78 -11.24
C SER A 28 -5.05 12.62 -10.22
N GLU A 29 -5.60 12.79 -9.01
CA GLU A 29 -4.95 13.53 -7.92
C GLU A 29 -4.01 12.65 -7.09
N ILE A 30 -4.00 11.33 -7.31
CA ILE A 30 -3.09 10.42 -6.62
C ILE A 30 -1.68 10.64 -7.15
N LYS A 31 -0.75 10.95 -6.23
CA LYS A 31 0.67 11.07 -6.58
C LYS A 31 1.30 9.70 -6.54
N HIS A 32 1.84 9.27 -7.68
CA HIS A 32 2.59 8.02 -7.79
C HIS A 32 4.07 8.31 -7.93
N ASN A 33 4.87 7.69 -7.05
CA ASN A 33 6.33 7.79 -7.06
C ASN A 33 6.89 6.38 -7.32
N GLU A 34 7.58 6.20 -8.44
CA GLU A 34 8.45 5.04 -8.66
C GLU A 34 9.82 5.34 -8.04
N ILE A 35 10.12 4.68 -6.94
CA ILE A 35 11.35 4.91 -6.17
C ILE A 35 12.47 4.00 -6.67
N GLU A 36 12.13 2.74 -6.96
CA GLU A 36 13.04 1.77 -7.53
C GLU A 36 12.28 0.80 -8.43
N ASN A 37 12.89 0.40 -9.54
CA ASN A 37 12.37 -0.60 -10.45
C ASN A 37 13.54 -1.36 -11.07
N SER A 38 14.07 -2.33 -10.33
CA SER A 38 15.19 -3.18 -10.71
C SER A 38 14.72 -4.64 -10.84
N SER A 39 15.61 -5.53 -11.31
CA SER A 39 15.34 -6.98 -11.35
C SER A 39 15.11 -7.58 -9.96
N ASP A 40 15.72 -6.97 -8.95
CA ASP A 40 15.80 -7.54 -7.60
C ASP A 40 14.68 -6.99 -6.72
N ARG A 41 14.26 -5.73 -6.97
CA ARG A 41 13.28 -5.03 -6.17
C ARG A 41 12.51 -3.97 -6.94
N ILE A 42 11.21 -3.90 -6.67
CA ILE A 42 10.33 -2.81 -7.10
C ILE A 42 9.88 -2.07 -5.84
N VAL A 43 10.05 -0.75 -5.82
CA VAL A 43 9.57 0.12 -4.75
C VAL A 43 8.70 1.22 -5.35
N ARG A 44 7.43 1.24 -4.95
CA ARG A 44 6.43 2.21 -5.40
C ARG A 44 5.71 2.83 -4.23
N GLU A 45 5.45 4.11 -4.31
CA GLU A 45 4.69 4.88 -3.33
C GLU A 45 3.49 5.55 -4.01
N SER A 46 2.35 5.55 -3.33
CA SER A 46 1.14 6.27 -3.73
C SER A 46 0.66 7.14 -2.57
N ILE A 47 0.43 8.42 -2.83
CA ILE A 47 -0.05 9.39 -1.86
C ILE A 47 -1.39 9.92 -2.35
N TYR A 48 -2.43 9.61 -1.58
CA TYR A 48 -3.82 9.93 -1.87
C TYR A 48 -4.17 11.33 -1.34
N PRO A 49 -5.11 12.07 -1.98
CA PRO A 49 -5.51 13.42 -1.57
C PRO A 49 -6.10 13.49 -0.16
N ASN A 50 -6.72 12.40 0.31
CA ASN A 50 -7.25 12.28 1.67
C ASN A 50 -6.16 12.08 2.74
N GLY A 51 -4.88 12.19 2.36
CA GLY A 51 -3.74 12.06 3.25
C GLY A 51 -3.34 10.62 3.57
N PHE A 52 -3.99 9.61 2.98
CA PHE A 52 -3.48 8.24 3.03
C PHE A 52 -2.23 8.11 2.14
N ALA A 53 -1.20 7.44 2.64
CA ALA A 53 0.00 7.14 1.90
C ALA A 53 0.35 5.66 2.09
N ILE A 54 0.71 5.02 0.99
CA ILE A 54 1.08 3.62 0.93
C ILE A 54 2.35 3.46 0.11
N LYS A 55 3.26 2.61 0.59
CA LYS A 55 4.47 2.22 -0.12
C LYS A 55 4.57 0.70 -0.14
N PHE A 56 4.80 0.16 -1.33
CA PHE A 56 5.09 -1.25 -1.53
C PHE A 56 6.57 -1.43 -1.84
N GLU A 57 7.20 -2.38 -1.15
CA GLU A 57 8.51 -2.94 -1.49
C GLU A 57 8.30 -4.40 -1.89
N GLN A 58 8.45 -4.69 -3.18
CA GLN A 58 8.25 -6.01 -3.75
C GLN A 58 9.58 -6.62 -4.17
N THR A 59 9.78 -7.86 -3.76
CA THR A 59 10.88 -8.74 -4.18
C THR A 59 10.27 -10.04 -4.73
N ALA A 60 11.09 -10.96 -5.22
CA ALA A 60 10.60 -12.26 -5.70
C ALA A 60 9.85 -13.08 -4.62
N ASP A 61 10.26 -12.95 -3.35
CA ASP A 61 9.75 -13.81 -2.27
C ASP A 61 8.56 -13.20 -1.52
N LYS A 62 8.50 -11.86 -1.46
CA LYS A 62 7.56 -11.14 -0.59
C LYS A 62 7.24 -9.74 -1.10
N ILE A 63 6.10 -9.25 -0.62
CA ILE A 63 5.68 -7.86 -0.71
C ILE A 63 5.59 -7.30 0.72
N VAL A 64 6.25 -6.18 0.96
CA VAL A 64 6.15 -5.40 2.20
C VAL A 64 5.31 -4.16 1.90
N CYS A 65 4.22 -3.99 2.64
CA CYS A 65 3.31 -2.87 2.54
C CYS A 65 3.50 -1.95 3.75
N HIS A 66 3.90 -0.71 3.51
CA HIS A 66 3.99 0.33 4.52
C HIS A 66 2.86 1.32 4.36
N THR A 67 2.19 1.68 5.45
CA THR A 67 1.12 2.68 5.43
C THR A 67 1.26 3.68 6.57
N ASN A 68 0.80 4.91 6.33
CA ASN A 68 0.76 5.95 7.36
C ASN A 68 -0.51 5.89 8.24
N LYS A 69 -1.52 5.15 7.79
CA LYS A 69 -2.77 4.85 8.51
C LYS A 69 -2.94 3.34 8.65
N GLU A 70 -3.65 2.93 9.69
CA GLU A 70 -3.90 1.52 10.00
C GLU A 70 -4.78 0.85 8.92
N LEU A 71 -4.43 -0.38 8.55
CA LEU A 71 -5.28 -1.26 7.74
C LEU A 71 -6.06 -2.22 8.64
N ILE A 72 -7.37 -2.31 8.40
CA ILE A 72 -8.29 -3.23 9.07
C ILE A 72 -8.59 -4.38 8.10
N LYS A 73 -8.26 -5.61 8.48
CA LYS A 73 -8.50 -6.79 7.66
C LYS A 73 -9.96 -7.25 7.79
N GLY A 74 -10.67 -7.33 6.68
CA GLY A 74 -12.01 -7.89 6.56
C GLY A 74 -12.00 -9.42 6.62
N SER A 75 -13.18 -10.01 6.87
CA SER A 75 -13.36 -11.47 6.88
C SER A 75 -13.18 -12.12 5.50
N ASP A 76 -13.30 -11.34 4.45
CA ASP A 76 -13.07 -11.73 3.05
C ASP A 76 -11.59 -11.63 2.63
N GLY A 77 -10.71 -11.23 3.55
CA GLY A 77 -9.28 -11.07 3.30
C GLY A 77 -8.89 -9.72 2.71
N SER A 78 -9.86 -8.86 2.36
CA SER A 78 -9.60 -7.48 1.95
C SER A 78 -9.13 -6.62 3.13
N TYR A 79 -8.52 -5.48 2.84
CA TYR A 79 -8.13 -4.49 3.83
C TYR A 79 -8.86 -3.18 3.58
N SER A 80 -9.34 -2.54 4.63
CA SER A 80 -9.86 -1.17 4.58
C SER A 80 -8.93 -0.24 5.36
N VAL A 81 -8.80 1.01 4.90
CA VAL A 81 -7.99 2.01 5.60
C VAL A 81 -8.82 2.64 6.73
N LYS A 82 -8.25 2.71 7.93
CA LYS A 82 -8.83 3.45 9.04
C LYS A 82 -8.62 4.95 8.84
N LEU A 83 -9.65 5.61 8.33
CA LEU A 83 -9.70 7.07 8.18
C LEU A 83 -10.36 7.66 9.43
N ASP A 84 -9.55 7.95 10.45
CA ASP A 84 -9.97 8.76 11.60
C ASP A 84 -10.25 10.22 11.21
#